data_AF-A0A388TGD0-F1
#
_entry.id   AF-A0A388TGD0-F1
#
_cell.length_a   1.000
_cell.length_b   1.000
_cell.length_c   1.000
_cell.angle_alpha   90.00
_cell.angle_beta   90.00
_cell.angle_gamma   90.00
#
_symmetry.space_group_name_H-M   'P 1'
#
loop_
_entity.id
_entity.type
_entity.pdbx_description
1 polymer ?
#
loop_
_entity_poly.entity_id
_entity_poly.type
_entity_poly.pdbx_seq_one_letter_code
_entity_poly.pdbx_strand_id
1 'polypeptide(L)' 'QSIKLSFADIKSITEIGIDHSFLNYKKELVQYGYQVGKISLKKKTVLFNKID' A
#
# COMPACT_ATOMS: atom_id res chain seq x y z
N GLN A 1 -11.72 4.44 -7.24
CA GLN A 1 -10.75 5.54 -7.03
C GLN A 1 -9.38 4.96 -6.71
N SER A 2 -8.28 5.44 -7.29
CA SER A 2 -6.94 4.89 -7.06
C SER A 2 -6.00 5.94 -6.47
N ILE A 3 -5.24 5.54 -5.46
CA ILE A 3 -4.30 6.37 -4.71
C ILE A 3 -2.91 5.79 -4.92
N LYS A 4 -1.93 6.64 -5.21
CA LYS A 4 -0.55 6.22 -5.35
C LYS A 4 0.27 6.81 -4.21
N LEU A 5 0.92 5.96 -3.43
CA LEU A 5 1.77 6.37 -2.32
C LEU A 5 3.17 5.82 -2.51
N SER A 6 4.18 6.57 -2.08
CA SER A 6 5.56 6.12 -2.09
C SER A 6 5.88 5.32 -0.83
N PHE A 7 6.92 4.50 -0.87
CA PHE A 7 7.34 3.72 0.31
C PHE A 7 7.74 4.65 1.46
N ALA A 8 8.26 5.83 1.15
CA ALA A 8 8.57 6.87 2.13
C ALA A 8 7.30 7.43 2.79
N ASP A 9 6.29 7.78 2.00
CA ASP A 9 5.00 8.27 2.51
C ASP A 9 4.36 7.22 3.43
N ILE A 10 4.32 5.97 2.97
CA ILE A 10 3.71 4.87 3.71
C ILE A 10 4.49 4.65 5.02
N LYS A 11 5.82 4.59 4.96
CA LYS A 11 6.65 4.47 6.16
C LYS A 11 6.45 5.63 7.13
N SER A 12 6.21 6.85 6.64
CA SER A 12 5.95 8.01 7.50
C SER A 12 4.56 7.97 8.17
N ILE A 13 3.59 7.29 7.56
CA ILE A 13 2.22 7.19 8.07
C ILE A 13 2.08 5.97 8.99
N THR A 14 2.68 4.84 8.62
CA THR A 14 2.53 3.58 9.34
C THR A 14 3.65 3.30 10.32
N GLU A 15 4.77 4.05 10.28
CA GLU A 15 6.07 3.78 10.95
C GLU A 15 6.70 2.41 10.68
N ILE A 16 5.92 1.51 10.08
CA ILE A 16 6.23 0.17 9.67
C ILE A 16 6.56 0.28 8.18
N GLY A 17 7.82 0.02 7.83
CA GLY A 17 8.28 0.10 6.45
C GLY A 17 7.52 -0.87 5.54
N ILE A 18 7.47 -0.55 4.24
CA ILE A 18 7.09 -1.54 3.21
C ILE A 18 8.23 -2.54 3.09
N ASP A 19 8.14 -3.54 3.96
CA ASP A 19 9.03 -4.69 3.98
C ASP A 19 8.24 -5.96 3.64
N HIS A 20 8.82 -7.14 3.89
CA HIS A 20 8.15 -8.43 3.67
C HIS A 20 6.76 -8.55 4.33
N SER A 21 6.52 -7.84 5.44
CA SER A 21 5.21 -7.77 6.12
C SER A 21 4.13 -6.99 5.35
N PHE A 22 4.47 -6.32 4.25
CA PHE A 22 3.48 -5.59 3.42
C PHE A 22 2.42 -6.50 2.81
N LEU A 23 2.73 -7.80 2.66
CA LEU A 23 1.74 -8.80 2.25
C LEU A 23 0.61 -8.98 3.27
N ASN A 24 0.87 -8.79 4.57
CA ASN A 24 -0.18 -8.84 5.60
C ASN A 24 -1.12 -7.64 5.51
N TYR A 25 -0.58 -6.45 5.20
CA TYR A 25 -1.38 -5.24 5.00
C TYR A 25 -2.42 -5.37 3.88
N LYS A 26 -2.18 -6.22 2.88
CA LYS A 26 -3.18 -6.46 1.82
C LYS A 26 -4.50 -6.96 2.38
N LYS A 27 -4.48 -7.81 3.42
CA LYS A 27 -5.71 -8.35 4.03
C LYS A 27 -6.43 -7.30 4.87
N GLU A 28 -5.68 -6.51 5.62
CA GLU A 28 -6.21 -5.42 6.44
C GLU A 28 -6.87 -4.36 5.57
N LEU A 29 -6.19 -3.89 4.53
CA LEU A 29 -6.69 -2.86 3.62
C LEU A 29 -8.04 -3.21 3.00
N VAL A 30 -8.24 -4.50 2.67
CA VAL A 30 -9.50 -4.98 2.08
C VAL A 30 -10.67 -4.76 3.04
N GLN A 31 -10.46 -4.87 4.35
CA GLN A 31 -11.49 -4.55 5.35
C GLN A 31 -11.84 -3.06 5.37
N TYR A 32 -10.90 -2.19 5.02
CA TYR A 32 -11.12 -0.75 4.88
C TYR A 32 -11.68 -0.35 3.51
N GLY A 33 -11.98 -1.32 2.62
CA GLY A 33 -12.44 -1.04 1.26
C GLY A 33 -11.33 -0.57 0.32
N TYR A 34 -10.07 -0.93 0.59
CA TYR A 34 -8.93 -0.63 -0.28
C TYR A 34 -8.14 -1.91 -0.58
N GLN A 35 -7.64 -2.04 -1.80
CA GLN A 35 -6.73 -3.13 -2.17
C GLN A 35 -5.42 -2.57 -2.67
N VAL A 36 -4.34 -3.28 -2.38
CA VAL A 36 -3.06 -3.03 -3.05
C VAL A 36 -3.15 -3.55 -4.48
N GLY A 37 -3.09 -2.64 -5.44
CA GLY A 37 -2.96 -2.94 -6.85
C GLY A 37 -1.50 -3.13 -7.25
N LYS A 38 -0.99 -2.23 -8.07
CA LYS A 38 0.35 -2.33 -8.66
C LYS A 38 1.43 -1.84 -7.70
N ILE A 39 2.43 -2.69 -7.43
CA ILE A 39 3.62 -2.33 -6.66
C ILE A 39 4.77 -2.13 -7.65
N SER A 40 5.41 -0.97 -7.60
CA SER A 40 6.62 -0.67 -8.37
C SER A 40 7.79 -0.52 -7.41
N LEU A 41 8.59 -1.58 -7.28
CA LEU A 41 9.82 -1.55 -6.46
C LEU A 41 10.86 -0.58 -7.02
N LYS A 42 11.00 -0.52 -8.35
CA LYS A 42 11.91 0.42 -9.06
C LYS A 42 11.65 1.89 -8.71
N LYS A 43 10.37 2.28 -8.67
CA LYS A 43 9.95 3.65 -8.31
C LYS A 43 9.63 3.78 -6.82
N LYS A 44 9.72 2.70 -6.05
CA LYS A 44 9.30 2.60 -4.64
C LYS A 44 7.91 3.22 -4.41
N THR A 45 6.94 2.84 -5.25
CA THR A 45 5.56 3.32 -5.17
C THR A 45 4.57 2.17 -5.17
N VAL A 46 3.49 2.30 -4.40
CA VAL A 46 2.37 1.39 -4.36
C VAL A 46 1.12 2.10 -4.85
N LEU A 47 0.38 1.44 -5.73
CA LEU A 47 -0.96 1.84 -6.13
C LEU A 47 -1.98 1.10 -5.25
N PHE A 48 -2.83 1.87 -4.60
CA PHE A 48 -3.98 1.40 -3.84
C PHE A 48 -5.23 1.69 -4.66
N ASN A 49 -6.09 0.70 -4.82
CA ASN A 49 -7.37 0.86 -5.47
C ASN A 49 -8.45 0.74 -4.41
N LYS A 50 -9.37 1.70 -4.35
CA LYS A 50 -10.59 1.56 -3.56
C LYS A 50 -11.43 0.45 -4.17
N ILE A 51 -11.80 -0.52 -3.34
CA ILE A 51 -12.79 -1.56 -3.61
C ILE A 51 -14.12 -0.86 -3.35
N ASP A 52 -14.88 -0.61 -4.41
CA ASP A 52 -16.24 -0.09 -4.31
C ASP A 52 -17.20 -1.28 -4.24
#